data_AF-A0AAD5X9D8-F1
#
_entry.id   AF-A0AAD5X9D8-F1
#
_cell.length_a   1.000
_cell.length_b   1.000
_cell.length_c   1.000
_cell.angle_alpha   90.00
_cell.angle_beta   90.00
_cell.angle_gamma   90.00
#
_symmetry.space_group_name_H-M   'P 1'
#
loop_
_entity.id
_entity.type
_entity.pdbx_description
1 polymer ?
#
loop_
_entity_poly.entity_id
_entity_poly.type
_entity_poly.pdbx_seq_one_letter_code
_entity_poly.pdbx_strand_id
1 'polypeptide(L)'
;MNHLHGDDLPYKANARTGLNIPVFQFGQAIPVKDTLLGNRQANQTNEALLAQTGTNAAIYITLYPEDGLAAVTDAEIDKLVAQLKGYDDKGISVWLRFAPEMNGNWMAYSQTPSLYRATWTRIAQALRAGAPNVALVFSPNMGYTPVGNVARTSPDFALFDTNGDGTLDATDDPYLPYYPGDEYVDWVGLSVYHFGYERPNLDNTPAPAGELENYISGHSNPNVHVNFYDEFAVKRNKPMMISESGHGYNPGGPSEGGASEVQLKQSFWRQYYTNATFMDAYPKVKFMCQFEIQKEENVPPVARMRDFRLTYSQPVLNAFLADLELVKDRYIWATAGSHAPVGGGSSPRQNGTNGENKSRTDPAQNPSGDGQTAPETKNGVGKNVVSWLVGGVGLFAAVVGLGL
;
A
#
# COMPACT_ATOMS: atom_id res chain seq x y z
N MET A 1 9.24 1.18 -22.76
CA MET A 1 8.75 -0.19 -22.49
C MET A 1 9.24 -0.56 -21.10
N ASN A 2 8.32 -0.97 -20.23
CA ASN A 2 8.49 -1.09 -18.78
C ASN A 2 9.44 -2.25 -18.42
N HIS A 3 10.51 -1.96 -17.68
CA HIS A 3 11.36 -3.00 -17.08
C HIS A 3 10.88 -3.29 -15.65
N LEU A 4 9.70 -3.89 -15.55
CA LEU A 4 9.49 -4.88 -14.49
C LEU A 4 10.49 -6.01 -14.80
N HIS A 5 11.19 -6.57 -13.81
CA HIS A 5 11.81 -7.88 -14.05
C HIS A 5 10.69 -8.74 -14.61
N GLY A 6 10.93 -9.39 -15.75
CA GLY A 6 9.86 -10.01 -16.53
C GLY A 6 8.96 -10.92 -15.69
N ASP A 7 9.41 -11.37 -14.52
CA ASP A 7 8.73 -12.25 -13.58
C ASP A 7 7.84 -11.57 -12.52
N ASP A 8 7.92 -10.27 -12.27
CA ASP A 8 7.11 -9.59 -11.23
C ASP A 8 5.77 -9.06 -11.79
N LEU A 9 5.20 -9.74 -12.78
CA LEU A 9 3.91 -9.40 -13.38
C LEU A 9 2.77 -10.11 -12.63
N PRO A 10 1.58 -9.48 -12.47
CA PRO A 10 0.44 -10.09 -11.78
C PRO A 10 0.11 -11.52 -12.25
N TYR A 11 0.02 -11.72 -13.57
CA TYR A 11 -0.30 -13.04 -14.13
C TYR A 11 0.80 -14.08 -13.88
N LYS A 12 2.06 -13.66 -13.73
CA LYS A 12 3.16 -14.58 -13.40
C LYS A 12 3.17 -14.95 -11.93
N ALA A 13 2.77 -14.04 -11.04
CA ALA A 13 2.54 -14.37 -9.64
C ALA A 13 1.43 -15.42 -9.50
N ASN A 14 0.32 -15.27 -10.24
CA ASN A 14 -0.71 -16.31 -10.34
C ASN A 14 -0.14 -17.63 -10.87
N ALA A 15 0.65 -17.59 -11.95
CA ALA A 15 1.23 -18.80 -12.53
C ALA A 15 2.19 -19.53 -11.58
N ARG A 16 3.01 -18.81 -10.79
CA ARG A 16 3.91 -19.42 -9.80
C ARG A 16 3.15 -20.04 -8.64
N THR A 17 2.13 -19.36 -8.13
CA THR A 17 1.36 -19.84 -6.97
C THR A 17 0.30 -20.88 -7.33
N GLY A 18 -0.16 -20.90 -8.58
CA GLY A 18 -1.35 -21.65 -8.98
C GLY A 18 -2.66 -21.06 -8.43
N LEU A 19 -2.63 -19.83 -7.93
CA LEU A 19 -3.75 -19.16 -7.26
C LEU A 19 -4.17 -17.91 -8.05
N ASN A 20 -5.46 -17.59 -7.98
CA ASN A 20 -5.98 -16.34 -8.50
C ASN A 20 -5.90 -15.27 -7.42
N ILE A 21 -4.76 -14.56 -7.35
CA ILE A 21 -4.51 -13.54 -6.34
C ILE A 21 -5.57 -12.42 -6.45
N PRO A 22 -6.27 -12.06 -5.35
CA PRO A 22 -7.42 -11.14 -5.35
C PRO A 22 -7.10 -9.67 -5.54
N VAL A 23 -5.90 -9.20 -5.23
CA VAL A 23 -5.52 -7.79 -5.31
C VAL A 23 -4.09 -7.71 -5.84
N PHE A 24 -3.70 -6.61 -6.47
CA PHE A 24 -2.30 -6.34 -6.81
C PHE A 24 -1.94 -4.89 -6.49
N GLN A 25 -0.75 -4.68 -5.92
CA GLN A 25 -0.27 -3.36 -5.54
C GLN A 25 0.55 -2.72 -6.65
N PHE A 26 0.31 -1.43 -6.83
CA PHE A 26 1.06 -0.57 -7.73
C PHE A 26 1.54 0.66 -6.96
N GLY A 27 2.85 0.90 -7.01
CA GLY A 27 3.42 2.19 -6.61
C GLY A 27 3.17 3.23 -7.69
N GLN A 28 2.67 4.39 -7.31
CA GLN A 28 2.39 5.51 -8.22
C GLN A 28 2.83 6.83 -7.58
N ALA A 29 3.38 7.76 -8.37
CA ALA A 29 3.70 9.10 -7.90
C ALA A 29 2.53 10.08 -8.04
N ILE A 30 2.56 11.15 -7.24
CA ILE A 30 1.73 12.34 -7.43
C ILE A 30 2.59 13.61 -7.18
N PRO A 31 2.74 14.53 -8.13
CA PRO A 31 2.28 14.50 -9.53
C PRO A 31 2.76 13.27 -10.31
N VAL A 32 2.00 12.88 -11.34
CA VAL A 32 2.47 11.88 -12.31
C VAL A 32 3.64 12.48 -13.07
N LYS A 33 4.76 11.76 -13.15
CA LYS A 33 5.99 12.24 -13.82
C LYS A 33 6.10 11.70 -15.25
N ASP A 34 6.67 12.49 -16.14
CA ASP A 34 6.85 12.14 -17.57
C ASP A 34 7.89 11.03 -17.80
N THR A 35 8.81 10.84 -16.84
CA THR A 35 9.86 9.82 -16.86
C THR A 35 9.66 8.81 -15.74
N LEU A 36 9.93 7.53 -16.00
CA LEU A 36 9.90 6.46 -14.99
C LEU A 36 10.68 6.87 -13.73
N LEU A 37 9.97 6.91 -12.61
CA LEU A 37 10.52 7.24 -11.31
C LEU A 37 11.27 6.07 -10.70
N GLY A 38 12.52 5.97 -11.12
CA GLY A 38 13.41 4.91 -10.69
C GLY A 38 12.69 3.57 -10.67
N ASN A 39 12.90 2.85 -9.59
CA ASN A 39 12.64 1.44 -9.51
C ASN A 39 11.48 1.09 -8.58
N ARG A 40 10.68 2.04 -8.11
CA ARG A 40 9.64 1.70 -7.11
C ARG A 40 8.25 2.14 -7.53
N GLN A 41 8.15 2.98 -8.54
CA GLN A 41 6.89 3.61 -8.89
C GLN A 41 6.71 3.62 -10.39
N ALA A 42 5.55 3.11 -10.82
CA ALA A 42 5.07 3.41 -12.16
C ALA A 42 4.66 4.89 -12.18
N ASN A 43 4.83 5.55 -13.33
CA ASN A 43 4.32 6.91 -13.51
C ASN A 43 2.81 6.96 -13.24
N GLN A 44 2.11 5.91 -13.66
CA GLN A 44 0.70 5.71 -13.42
C GLN A 44 0.41 4.21 -13.34
N THR A 45 -0.53 3.83 -12.48
CA THR A 45 -1.01 2.45 -12.35
C THR A 45 -1.50 1.93 -13.70
N ASN A 46 -0.96 0.79 -14.15
CA ASN A 46 -1.29 0.21 -15.45
C ASN A 46 -2.29 -0.95 -15.28
N GLU A 47 -3.58 -0.64 -15.43
CA GLU A 47 -4.66 -1.64 -15.36
C GLU A 47 -4.53 -2.78 -16.37
N ALA A 48 -3.80 -2.59 -17.49
CA ALA A 48 -3.61 -3.65 -18.47
C ALA A 48 -2.76 -4.81 -17.91
N LEU A 49 -1.93 -4.54 -16.89
CA LEU A 49 -1.19 -5.59 -16.17
C LEU A 49 -2.11 -6.44 -15.30
N LEU A 50 -3.14 -5.83 -14.73
CA LEU A 50 -4.19 -6.52 -13.99
C LEU A 50 -5.05 -7.34 -14.93
N ALA A 51 -5.46 -6.79 -16.08
CA ALA A 51 -6.27 -7.50 -17.07
C ALA A 51 -5.61 -8.79 -17.60
N GLN A 52 -4.27 -8.85 -17.64
CA GLN A 52 -3.52 -10.04 -18.03
C GLN A 52 -3.70 -11.24 -17.09
N THR A 53 -4.16 -11.04 -15.86
CA THR A 53 -4.47 -12.15 -14.95
C THR A 53 -5.67 -12.96 -15.44
N GLY A 54 -6.53 -12.37 -16.27
CA GLY A 54 -7.81 -12.97 -16.66
C GLY A 54 -8.80 -13.12 -15.49
N THR A 55 -8.63 -12.32 -14.43
CA THR A 55 -9.45 -12.35 -13.22
C THR A 55 -10.07 -11.00 -12.89
N ASN A 56 -11.02 -10.99 -11.96
CA ASN A 56 -11.59 -9.78 -11.34
C ASN A 56 -10.73 -9.26 -10.17
N ALA A 57 -9.40 -9.43 -10.24
CA ALA A 57 -8.52 -8.96 -9.19
C ALA A 57 -8.58 -7.43 -9.06
N ALA A 58 -8.54 -6.93 -7.82
CA ALA A 58 -8.61 -5.51 -7.50
C ALA A 58 -7.25 -4.81 -7.55
N ILE A 59 -7.27 -3.48 -7.43
CA ILE A 59 -6.07 -2.63 -7.41
C ILE A 59 -5.83 -2.10 -5.99
N TYR A 60 -4.58 -2.13 -5.55
CA TYR A 60 -4.12 -1.42 -4.37
C TYR A 60 -3.02 -0.42 -4.75
N ILE A 61 -3.34 0.87 -4.78
CA ILE A 61 -2.40 1.91 -5.17
C ILE A 61 -1.71 2.44 -3.92
N THR A 62 -0.39 2.43 -3.90
CA THR A 62 0.38 3.27 -2.99
C THR A 62 0.81 4.53 -3.72
N LEU A 63 0.31 5.67 -3.26
CA LEU A 63 0.49 6.96 -3.90
C LEU A 63 1.55 7.79 -3.16
N TYR A 64 2.64 8.13 -3.85
CA TYR A 64 3.82 8.77 -3.30
C TYR A 64 3.93 10.23 -3.75
N PRO A 65 3.79 11.21 -2.85
CA PRO A 65 4.10 12.60 -3.14
C PRO A 65 5.61 12.85 -3.01
N GLU A 66 6.37 12.31 -3.97
CA GLU A 66 7.83 12.35 -3.93
C GLU A 66 8.42 13.77 -3.93
N ASP A 67 7.74 14.70 -4.60
CA ASP A 67 8.15 16.11 -4.65
C ASP A 67 7.65 16.90 -3.43
N GLY A 68 7.14 16.20 -2.41
CA GLY A 68 6.55 16.75 -1.20
C GLY A 68 5.05 17.04 -1.34
N LEU A 69 4.38 17.23 -0.21
CA LEU A 69 2.92 17.41 -0.15
C LEU A 69 2.45 18.70 -0.86
N ALA A 70 3.29 19.73 -0.94
CA ALA A 70 2.96 20.99 -1.62
C ALA A 70 2.80 20.81 -3.15
N ALA A 71 3.44 19.78 -3.74
CA ALA A 71 3.28 19.46 -5.15
C ALA A 71 1.93 18.77 -5.46
N VAL A 72 1.21 18.32 -4.43
CA VAL A 72 -0.14 17.75 -4.55
C VAL A 72 -1.17 18.88 -4.63
N THR A 73 -1.16 19.56 -5.77
CA THR A 73 -2.11 20.64 -6.10
C THR A 73 -3.48 20.09 -6.44
N ASP A 74 -4.51 20.92 -6.42
CA ASP A 74 -5.87 20.50 -6.77
C ASP A 74 -5.96 19.96 -8.21
N ALA A 75 -5.17 20.53 -9.14
CA ALA A 75 -5.08 20.02 -10.52
C ALA A 75 -4.50 18.59 -10.59
N GLU A 76 -3.58 18.22 -9.69
CA GLU A 76 -3.06 16.85 -9.61
C GLU A 76 -4.05 15.91 -8.92
N ILE A 77 -4.80 16.40 -7.94
CA ILE A 77 -5.90 15.67 -7.31
C ILE A 77 -7.00 15.38 -8.36
N ASP A 78 -7.35 16.34 -9.22
CA ASP A 78 -8.34 16.14 -10.29
C ASP A 78 -7.91 15.06 -11.28
N LYS A 79 -6.63 15.04 -11.68
CA LYS A 79 -6.07 13.97 -12.54
C LYS A 79 -6.13 12.61 -11.86
N LEU A 80 -5.79 12.54 -10.58
CA LEU A 80 -5.89 11.31 -9.79
C LEU A 80 -7.35 10.82 -9.73
N VAL A 81 -8.30 11.70 -9.43
CA VAL A 81 -9.73 11.36 -9.37
C VAL A 81 -10.24 10.89 -10.73
N ALA A 82 -9.86 11.54 -11.83
CA ALA A 82 -10.24 11.11 -13.18
C ALA A 82 -9.72 9.71 -13.52
N GLN A 83 -8.47 9.40 -13.15
CA GLN A 83 -7.91 8.06 -13.30
C GLN A 83 -8.71 7.02 -12.49
N LEU A 84 -8.92 7.31 -11.21
CA LEU A 84 -9.59 6.40 -10.28
C LEU A 84 -11.05 6.16 -10.63
N LYS A 85 -11.75 7.20 -11.10
CA LYS A 85 -13.09 7.07 -11.68
C LYS A 85 -13.10 6.11 -12.87
N GLY A 86 -12.06 6.12 -13.69
CA GLY A 86 -11.93 5.18 -14.81
C GLY A 86 -11.86 3.70 -14.38
N TYR A 87 -11.31 3.43 -13.19
CA TYR A 87 -11.33 2.08 -12.59
C TYR A 87 -12.68 1.76 -11.97
N ASP A 88 -13.28 2.71 -11.27
CA ASP A 88 -14.60 2.61 -10.65
C ASP A 88 -15.69 2.31 -11.71
N ASP A 89 -15.71 3.04 -12.82
CA ASP A 89 -16.66 2.85 -13.94
C ASP A 89 -16.56 1.44 -14.56
N LYS A 90 -15.40 0.79 -14.43
CA LYS A 90 -15.16 -0.60 -14.88
C LYS A 90 -15.49 -1.65 -13.82
N GLY A 91 -15.90 -1.24 -12.63
CA GLY A 91 -16.18 -2.13 -11.50
C GLY A 91 -14.91 -2.69 -10.84
N ILE A 92 -13.76 -2.03 -11.01
CA ILE A 92 -12.50 -2.41 -10.36
C ILE A 92 -12.48 -1.80 -8.96
N SER A 93 -12.45 -2.65 -7.93
CA SER A 93 -12.24 -2.18 -6.55
C SER A 93 -10.84 -1.59 -6.41
N VAL A 94 -10.74 -0.42 -5.75
CA VAL A 94 -9.46 0.25 -5.53
C VAL A 94 -9.29 0.63 -4.06
N TRP A 95 -8.15 0.25 -3.49
CA TRP A 95 -7.64 0.82 -2.26
C TRP A 95 -6.53 1.82 -2.59
N LEU A 96 -6.64 3.05 -2.11
CA LEU A 96 -5.64 4.09 -2.27
C LEU A 96 -4.95 4.36 -0.93
N ARG A 97 -3.68 3.97 -0.79
CA ARG A 97 -2.81 4.35 0.32
C ARG A 97 -2.00 5.58 -0.06
N PHE A 98 -2.47 6.74 0.38
CA PHE A 98 -1.79 8.02 0.13
C PHE A 98 -0.67 8.26 1.15
N ALA A 99 0.51 8.62 0.63
CA ALA A 99 1.68 9.05 1.41
C ALA A 99 1.96 8.08 2.58
N PRO A 100 2.31 6.81 2.28
CA PRO A 100 2.49 5.77 3.29
C PRO A 100 3.64 6.09 4.24
N GLU A 101 3.59 5.60 5.47
CA GLU A 101 4.74 5.72 6.39
C GLU A 101 5.18 7.17 6.67
N MET A 102 4.25 8.12 6.52
CA MET A 102 4.44 9.54 6.78
C MET A 102 5.02 9.84 8.16
N ASN A 103 4.78 8.98 9.15
CA ASN A 103 5.30 9.13 10.50
C ASN A 103 6.82 8.90 10.61
N GLY A 104 7.45 8.28 9.61
CA GLY A 104 8.91 8.09 9.54
C GLY A 104 9.72 9.38 9.38
N ASN A 105 11.01 9.24 9.04
CA ASN A 105 11.90 10.38 8.71
C ASN A 105 12.61 10.25 7.35
N TRP A 106 12.19 9.30 6.51
CA TRP A 106 12.85 8.94 5.27
C TRP A 106 12.14 9.43 4.00
N MET A 107 10.92 9.95 4.12
CA MET A 107 10.14 10.43 2.97
C MET A 107 10.11 11.96 2.89
N ALA A 108 9.99 12.51 1.68
CA ALA A 108 9.88 13.96 1.46
C ALA A 108 8.63 14.59 2.13
N TYR A 109 7.64 13.77 2.44
CA TYR A 109 6.39 14.15 3.10
C TYR A 109 6.35 13.76 4.59
N SER A 110 7.47 13.28 5.14
CA SER A 110 7.59 13.00 6.57
C SER A 110 7.60 14.29 7.40
N GLN A 111 7.30 14.15 8.70
CA GLN A 111 7.45 15.20 9.71
C GLN A 111 6.65 16.51 9.47
N THR A 112 5.57 16.44 8.69
CA THR A 112 4.71 17.60 8.35
C THR A 112 3.21 17.31 8.55
N PRO A 113 2.76 16.93 9.77
CA PRO A 113 1.41 16.44 10.03
C PRO A 113 0.29 17.42 9.67
N SER A 114 0.46 18.73 9.88
CA SER A 114 -0.57 19.70 9.47
C SER A 114 -0.81 19.69 7.97
N LEU A 115 0.27 19.74 7.19
CA LEU A 115 0.18 19.73 5.72
C LEU A 115 -0.32 18.37 5.21
N TYR A 116 0.07 17.28 5.87
CA TYR A 116 -0.42 15.95 5.58
C TYR A 116 -1.93 15.88 5.74
N ARG A 117 -2.47 16.28 6.90
CA ARG A 117 -3.91 16.24 7.20
C ARG A 117 -4.71 17.14 6.25
N ALA A 118 -4.19 18.33 5.94
CA ALA A 118 -4.83 19.24 4.98
C ALA A 118 -4.88 18.64 3.56
N THR A 119 -3.79 18.02 3.10
CA THR A 119 -3.72 17.37 1.78
C THR A 119 -4.58 16.12 1.70
N TRP A 120 -4.56 15.30 2.76
CA TRP A 120 -5.45 14.15 2.89
C TRP A 120 -6.92 14.56 2.75
N THR A 121 -7.33 15.58 3.49
CA THR A 121 -8.72 16.05 3.50
C THR A 121 -9.18 16.49 2.10
N ARG A 122 -8.32 17.21 1.36
CA ARG A 122 -8.60 17.59 -0.04
C ARG A 122 -8.78 16.37 -0.95
N ILE A 123 -7.89 15.37 -0.86
CA ILE A 123 -8.00 14.12 -1.62
C ILE A 123 -9.28 13.38 -1.25
N ALA A 124 -9.56 13.21 0.04
CA ALA A 124 -10.75 12.50 0.50
C ALA A 124 -12.03 13.16 -0.03
N GLN A 125 -12.15 14.49 0.07
CA GLN A 125 -13.29 15.24 -0.46
C GLN A 125 -13.44 15.07 -1.98
N ALA A 126 -12.34 15.16 -2.73
CA ALA A 126 -12.36 14.98 -4.18
C ALA A 126 -12.75 13.55 -4.60
N LEU A 127 -12.28 12.53 -3.88
CA LEU A 127 -12.68 11.14 -4.10
C LEU A 127 -14.18 10.94 -3.84
N ARG A 128 -14.72 11.49 -2.74
CA ARG A 128 -16.16 11.40 -2.46
C ARG A 128 -17.01 12.05 -3.56
N ALA A 129 -16.50 13.09 -4.22
CA ALA A 129 -17.19 13.75 -5.32
C ALA A 129 -17.07 13.00 -6.66
N GLY A 130 -15.91 12.42 -6.98
CA GLY A 130 -15.62 11.92 -8.33
C GLY A 130 -15.36 10.43 -8.49
N ALA A 131 -14.98 9.72 -7.42
CA ALA A 131 -14.66 8.29 -7.43
C ALA A 131 -15.02 7.64 -6.06
N PRO A 132 -16.32 7.65 -5.67
CA PRO A 132 -16.74 7.36 -4.30
C PRO A 132 -16.52 5.91 -3.86
N ASN A 133 -16.34 4.96 -4.79
CA ASN A 133 -16.09 3.56 -4.45
C ASN A 133 -14.59 3.26 -4.19
N VAL A 134 -13.71 4.26 -4.31
CA VAL A 134 -12.30 4.11 -3.91
C VAL A 134 -12.17 4.23 -2.41
N ALA A 135 -11.57 3.22 -1.78
CA ALA A 135 -11.29 3.19 -0.36
C ALA A 135 -9.95 3.90 -0.06
N LEU A 136 -9.97 4.93 0.79
CA LEU A 136 -8.77 5.63 1.23
C LEU A 136 -8.17 4.99 2.50
N VAL A 137 -6.90 4.62 2.44
CA VAL A 137 -6.21 3.78 3.45
C VAL A 137 -5.17 4.59 4.24
N PHE A 138 -5.45 4.89 5.51
CA PHE A 138 -4.50 5.54 6.42
C PHE A 138 -3.51 4.50 6.95
N SER A 139 -2.24 4.61 6.55
CA SER A 139 -1.26 3.55 6.82
C SER A 139 0.13 4.08 7.19
N PRO A 140 0.39 4.35 8.47
CA PRO A 140 1.72 4.64 8.98
C PRO A 140 2.66 3.43 8.98
N ASN A 141 3.93 3.68 9.29
CA ASN A 141 4.92 2.67 9.67
C ASN A 141 4.70 2.28 11.14
N MET A 142 4.92 1.01 11.48
CA MET A 142 4.82 0.53 12.86
C MET A 142 5.74 1.30 13.83
N GLY A 143 5.17 1.83 14.90
CA GLY A 143 5.94 2.14 16.10
C GLY A 143 6.97 3.26 16.03
N TYR A 144 6.94 4.07 14.97
CA TYR A 144 7.92 5.13 14.79
C TYR A 144 7.39 6.45 15.33
N THR A 145 7.85 6.84 16.52
CA THR A 145 7.69 8.21 17.02
C THR A 145 8.89 9.04 16.55
N PRO A 146 8.70 10.16 15.83
CA PRO A 146 9.80 10.99 15.36
C PRO A 146 10.46 11.76 16.52
N VAL A 147 11.25 11.05 17.32
CA VAL A 147 12.02 11.63 18.42
C VAL A 147 13.05 12.60 17.87
N GLY A 148 12.98 13.87 18.28
CA GLY A 148 14.07 14.84 18.18
C GLY A 148 14.31 15.53 16.83
N ASN A 149 13.46 15.34 15.80
CA ASN A 149 13.68 15.97 14.48
C ASN A 149 12.83 17.23 14.22
N VAL A 150 11.84 17.51 15.07
CA VAL A 150 10.94 18.66 14.90
C VAL A 150 11.30 19.75 15.90
N ALA A 151 11.61 20.95 15.40
CA ALA A 151 11.94 22.08 16.25
C ALA A 151 10.73 22.49 17.11
N ARG A 152 10.97 22.90 18.37
CA ARG A 152 9.92 23.46 19.27
C ARG A 152 9.21 24.68 18.70
N THR A 153 9.85 25.40 17.78
CA THR A 153 9.27 26.54 17.08
C THR A 153 8.41 26.15 15.88
N SER A 154 8.40 24.86 15.51
CA SER A 154 7.56 24.36 14.43
C SER A 154 6.08 24.51 14.79
N PRO A 155 5.21 24.95 13.86
CA PRO A 155 3.78 24.93 14.09
C PRO A 155 3.25 23.50 14.33
N ASP A 156 3.99 22.48 13.88
CA ASP A 156 3.63 21.07 14.06
C ASP A 156 4.08 20.49 15.40
N PHE A 157 4.87 21.20 16.22
CA PHE A 157 5.39 20.66 17.49
C PHE A 157 4.24 20.19 18.40
N ALA A 158 3.20 21.02 18.55
CA ALA A 158 2.05 20.69 19.39
C ALA A 158 1.20 19.51 18.85
N LEU A 159 1.34 19.14 17.57
CA LEU A 159 0.71 17.94 17.05
C LEU A 159 1.52 16.69 17.40
N PHE A 160 2.84 16.79 17.50
CA PHE A 160 3.72 15.70 17.89
C PHE A 160 3.79 15.46 19.40
N ASP A 161 3.69 16.53 20.20
CA ASP A 161 3.60 16.49 21.66
C ASP A 161 2.18 16.11 22.07
N THR A 162 1.83 14.85 21.82
CA THR A 162 0.48 14.30 22.01
C THR A 162 0.13 14.12 23.49
N ASN A 163 1.13 14.03 24.37
CA ASN A 163 0.95 13.96 25.81
C ASN A 163 0.95 15.36 26.48
N GLY A 164 1.45 16.40 25.80
CA GLY A 164 1.47 17.79 26.24
C GLY A 164 2.54 18.14 27.28
N ASP A 165 3.60 17.33 27.39
CA ASP A 165 4.66 17.52 28.41
C ASP A 165 5.84 18.39 27.94
N GLY A 166 5.85 18.80 26.66
CA GLY A 166 6.89 19.63 26.06
C GLY A 166 8.13 18.87 25.57
N THR A 167 8.09 17.54 25.57
CA THR A 167 9.15 16.62 25.14
C THR A 167 8.60 15.65 24.10
N LEU A 168 9.30 15.53 22.96
CA LEU A 168 8.95 14.53 21.95
C LEU A 168 9.70 13.24 22.23
N ASP A 169 9.02 12.22 22.73
CA ASP A 169 9.63 10.93 23.08
C ASP A 169 8.71 9.73 22.78
N ALA A 170 9.10 8.53 23.22
CA ALA A 170 8.34 7.32 22.93
C ALA A 170 6.92 7.33 23.54
N THR A 171 6.65 8.17 24.55
CA THR A 171 5.33 8.27 25.17
C THR A 171 4.32 9.03 24.32
N ASP A 172 4.78 9.70 23.25
CA ASP A 172 3.89 10.28 22.25
C ASP A 172 3.32 9.26 21.28
N ASP A 173 2.06 9.46 20.89
CA ASP A 173 1.37 8.66 19.90
C ASP A 173 2.01 8.88 18.50
N PRO A 174 2.60 7.84 17.88
CA PRO A 174 3.28 7.98 16.60
C PRO A 174 2.33 8.16 15.40
N TYR A 175 1.03 7.99 15.60
CA TYR A 175 0.03 7.88 14.53
C TYR A 175 -0.96 9.04 14.53
N LEU A 176 -1.47 9.43 15.71
CA LEU A 176 -2.46 10.51 15.88
C LEU A 176 -2.07 11.85 15.23
N PRO A 177 -0.80 12.31 15.24
CA PRO A 177 -0.44 13.58 14.61
C PRO A 177 -0.86 13.66 13.14
N TYR A 178 -0.87 12.52 12.43
CA TYR A 178 -1.22 12.43 11.02
C TYR A 178 -2.67 12.01 10.75
N TYR A 179 -3.42 11.60 11.76
CA TYR A 179 -4.78 11.09 11.57
C TYR A 179 -5.74 12.23 11.18
N PRO A 180 -6.39 12.17 10.01
CA PRO A 180 -7.16 13.29 9.47
C PRO A 180 -8.59 13.39 10.05
N GLY A 181 -9.10 12.32 10.65
CA GLY A 181 -10.47 12.22 11.16
C GLY A 181 -11.19 10.98 10.59
N ASP A 182 -12.12 10.41 11.36
CA ASP A 182 -12.82 9.18 11.02
C ASP A 182 -13.64 9.31 9.72
N GLU A 183 -14.15 10.50 9.42
CA GLU A 183 -14.95 10.80 8.24
C GLU A 183 -14.15 10.81 6.93
N TYR A 184 -12.82 10.93 7.02
CA TYR A 184 -11.92 10.98 5.87
C TYR A 184 -11.14 9.68 5.64
N VAL A 185 -11.34 8.65 6.46
CA VAL A 185 -10.59 7.39 6.39
C VAL A 185 -11.54 6.22 6.20
N ASP A 186 -11.33 5.41 5.18
CA ASP A 186 -12.13 4.19 4.95
C ASP A 186 -11.49 2.98 5.63
N TRP A 187 -10.17 2.87 5.52
CA TRP A 187 -9.37 1.77 6.06
C TRP A 187 -8.18 2.30 6.83
N VAL A 188 -7.76 1.56 7.85
CA VAL A 188 -6.53 1.82 8.59
C VAL A 188 -5.53 0.71 8.30
N GLY A 189 -4.24 0.94 8.52
CA GLY A 189 -3.26 -0.13 8.38
C GLY A 189 -1.87 0.22 8.84
N LEU A 190 -0.97 -0.76 8.77
CA LEU A 190 0.43 -0.59 9.14
C LEU A 190 1.34 -1.25 8.11
N SER A 191 2.46 -0.60 7.80
CA SER A 191 3.63 -1.27 7.24
C SER A 191 4.40 -1.98 8.36
N VAL A 192 4.63 -3.30 8.21
CA VAL A 192 5.24 -4.15 9.23
C VAL A 192 6.30 -5.07 8.61
N TYR A 193 7.56 -4.86 8.95
CA TYR A 193 8.69 -5.59 8.38
C TYR A 193 9.63 -6.13 9.44
N HIS A 194 10.27 -7.26 9.15
CA HIS A 194 11.42 -7.74 9.90
C HIS A 194 12.68 -7.68 9.03
N PHE A 195 13.74 -7.06 9.54
CA PHE A 195 15.01 -6.85 8.82
C PHE A 195 16.23 -7.52 9.47
N GLY A 196 16.08 -8.16 10.64
CA GLY A 196 17.19 -8.56 11.53
C GLY A 196 17.33 -7.61 12.73
N TYR A 197 18.12 -8.00 13.73
CA TYR A 197 18.18 -7.30 15.03
C TYR A 197 19.38 -6.35 15.17
N GLU A 198 20.53 -6.70 14.59
CA GLU A 198 21.76 -5.95 14.83
C GLU A 198 21.91 -4.88 13.77
N ARG A 199 21.74 -3.60 14.13
CA ARG A 199 22.09 -2.46 13.26
C ARG A 199 23.47 -2.72 12.64
N PRO A 200 23.59 -2.86 11.31
CA PRO A 200 22.71 -2.32 10.25
C PRO A 200 21.59 -3.27 9.74
N ASN A 201 21.01 -4.08 10.61
CA ASN A 201 20.02 -5.13 10.33
C ASN A 201 20.51 -6.06 9.20
N LEU A 202 21.76 -6.51 9.31
CA LEU A 202 22.45 -7.29 8.27
C LEU A 202 22.33 -8.81 8.48
N ASP A 203 21.85 -9.21 9.64
CA ASP A 203 21.78 -10.58 10.12
C ASP A 203 20.58 -11.33 9.54
N ASN A 204 20.81 -12.59 9.20
CA ASN A 204 19.77 -13.52 8.77
C ASN A 204 19.24 -14.24 10.01
N THR A 205 18.47 -13.52 10.83
CA THR A 205 17.86 -14.03 12.06
C THR A 205 16.34 -14.21 11.90
N PRO A 206 15.76 -15.32 12.40
CA PRO A 206 14.31 -15.49 12.43
C PRO A 206 13.63 -14.38 13.22
N ALA A 207 12.44 -13.98 12.78
CA ALA A 207 11.58 -13.08 13.54
C ALA A 207 11.20 -13.71 14.88
N PRO A 208 11.19 -12.94 15.99
CA PRO A 208 10.73 -13.45 17.27
C PRO A 208 9.24 -13.79 17.20
N ALA A 209 8.83 -14.80 17.97
CA ALA A 209 7.43 -15.19 18.04
C ALA A 209 6.56 -14.02 18.54
N GLY A 210 5.45 -13.77 17.84
CA GLY A 210 4.50 -12.70 18.20
C GLY A 210 4.96 -11.28 17.84
N GLU A 211 6.08 -11.11 17.12
CA GLU A 211 6.58 -9.78 16.73
C GLU A 211 5.54 -8.94 15.99
N LEU A 212 4.89 -9.50 14.96
CA LEU A 212 3.87 -8.77 14.21
C LEU A 212 2.67 -8.41 15.08
N GLU A 213 2.26 -9.33 15.97
CA GLU A 213 1.20 -9.07 16.93
C GLU A 213 1.56 -7.92 17.88
N ASN A 214 2.79 -7.90 18.39
CA ASN A 214 3.29 -6.84 19.26
C ASN A 214 3.30 -5.48 18.54
N TYR A 215 3.60 -5.44 17.23
CA TYR A 215 3.55 -4.20 16.46
C TYR A 215 2.14 -3.64 16.29
N ILE A 216 1.13 -4.49 16.06
CA ILE A 216 -0.25 -4.01 15.85
C ILE A 216 -0.99 -3.75 17.17
N SER A 217 -0.66 -4.48 18.23
CA SER A 217 -1.29 -4.36 19.55
C SER A 217 -0.57 -3.38 20.48
N GLY A 218 0.65 -2.96 20.14
CA GLY A 218 1.52 -2.21 21.04
C GLY A 218 1.92 -2.99 22.30
N HIS A 219 1.56 -4.28 22.40
CA HIS A 219 1.86 -5.09 23.57
C HIS A 219 3.34 -5.46 23.59
N SER A 220 3.96 -5.43 24.78
CA SER A 220 5.35 -5.87 25.01
C SER A 220 6.43 -5.20 24.16
N ASN A 221 6.14 -4.07 23.50
CA ASN A 221 7.13 -3.30 22.75
C ASN A 221 7.48 -2.01 23.50
N PRO A 222 8.71 -1.85 24.02
CA PRO A 222 9.11 -0.66 24.77
C PRO A 222 9.18 0.61 23.92
N ASN A 223 9.01 0.50 22.60
CA ASN A 223 9.03 1.63 21.66
C ASN A 223 7.67 1.85 20.98
N VAL A 224 6.64 1.03 21.26
CA VAL A 224 5.30 1.16 20.66
C VAL A 224 4.27 1.05 21.77
N HIS A 225 3.85 2.19 22.30
CA HIS A 225 2.90 2.24 23.42
C HIS A 225 1.44 2.36 22.99
N VAL A 226 1.20 2.49 21.69
CA VAL A 226 -0.14 2.63 21.12
C VAL A 226 -0.59 1.32 20.51
N ASN A 227 -1.70 0.80 21.01
CA ASN A 227 -2.40 -0.34 20.43
C ASN A 227 -3.13 0.10 19.16
N PHE A 228 -2.45 0.05 18.02
CA PHE A 228 -3.01 0.52 16.75
C PHE A 228 -4.30 -0.21 16.38
N TYR A 229 -4.36 -1.53 16.59
CA TYR A 229 -5.53 -2.32 16.30
C TYR A 229 -6.77 -1.85 17.09
N ASP A 230 -6.64 -1.70 18.40
CA ASP A 230 -7.77 -1.27 19.22
C ASP A 230 -8.14 0.20 18.97
N GLU A 231 -7.16 1.09 18.91
CA GLU A 231 -7.42 2.52 18.70
C GLU A 231 -8.00 2.77 17.31
N PHE A 232 -7.36 2.30 16.25
CA PHE A 232 -7.68 2.68 14.89
C PHE A 232 -8.66 1.75 14.19
N ALA A 233 -8.67 0.45 14.50
CA ALA A 233 -9.57 -0.49 13.86
C ALA A 233 -10.83 -0.76 14.69
N VAL A 234 -10.69 -1.08 15.97
CA VAL A 234 -11.83 -1.43 16.83
C VAL A 234 -12.65 -0.22 17.23
N LYS A 235 -12.07 0.75 17.94
CA LYS A 235 -12.80 1.91 18.47
C LYS A 235 -13.41 2.79 17.39
N ARG A 236 -12.68 2.96 16.27
CA ARG A 236 -13.13 3.76 15.11
C ARG A 236 -13.91 2.95 14.07
N ASN A 237 -14.15 1.66 14.36
CA ASN A 237 -14.88 0.73 13.51
C ASN A 237 -14.37 0.71 12.05
N LYS A 238 -13.05 0.70 11.86
CA LYS A 238 -12.42 0.64 10.54
C LYS A 238 -11.89 -0.76 10.26
N PRO A 239 -12.04 -1.28 9.03
CA PRO A 239 -11.28 -2.45 8.61
C PRO A 239 -9.78 -2.10 8.55
N MET A 240 -8.95 -3.05 8.95
CA MET A 240 -7.50 -2.93 9.03
C MET A 240 -6.81 -3.71 7.91
N MET A 241 -5.75 -3.09 7.39
CA MET A 241 -4.81 -3.67 6.46
C MET A 241 -3.45 -3.88 7.14
N ILE A 242 -2.84 -5.05 6.96
CA ILE A 242 -1.37 -5.14 7.03
C ILE A 242 -0.88 -4.67 5.67
N SER A 243 -0.64 -3.36 5.58
CA SER A 243 -0.58 -2.59 4.32
C SER A 243 0.65 -2.86 3.48
N GLU A 244 1.70 -3.35 4.11
CA GLU A 244 2.93 -3.84 3.53
C GLU A 244 3.65 -4.69 4.57
N SER A 245 4.11 -5.88 4.21
CA SER A 245 4.84 -6.72 5.15
C SER A 245 5.82 -7.67 4.51
N GLY A 246 6.82 -8.09 5.27
CA GLY A 246 7.75 -9.13 4.86
C GLY A 246 8.94 -9.28 5.79
N HIS A 247 9.59 -10.44 5.68
CA HIS A 247 10.91 -10.68 6.26
C HIS A 247 11.95 -10.54 5.16
N GLY A 248 12.92 -9.64 5.36
CA GLY A 248 13.97 -9.37 4.39
C GLY A 248 15.10 -10.40 4.47
N TYR A 249 15.27 -11.21 3.43
CA TYR A 249 16.44 -12.09 3.32
C TYR A 249 17.65 -11.35 2.74
N ASN A 250 18.82 -11.53 3.34
CA ASN A 250 20.08 -10.99 2.83
C ASN A 250 20.90 -12.08 2.10
N PRO A 251 20.86 -12.16 0.75
CA PRO A 251 21.51 -13.22 -0.02
C PRO A 251 23.06 -13.15 -0.02
N GLY A 252 23.65 -12.05 0.47
CA GLY A 252 25.10 -11.86 0.57
C GLY A 252 25.57 -11.38 1.95
N GLY A 253 24.72 -11.53 2.97
CA GLY A 253 25.06 -11.23 4.35
C GLY A 253 25.93 -12.33 4.97
N PRO A 254 26.68 -12.03 6.05
CA PRO A 254 27.23 -13.08 6.87
C PRO A 254 26.06 -14.00 7.31
N SER A 255 26.27 -15.31 7.28
CA SER A 255 25.33 -16.29 7.84
C SER A 255 25.30 -16.24 9.37
N GLU A 256 25.43 -15.06 9.95
CA GLU A 256 25.16 -14.78 11.36
C GLU A 256 23.67 -15.04 11.60
N GLY A 257 23.39 -15.98 12.52
CA GLY A 257 22.06 -16.56 12.74
C GLY A 257 21.84 -17.92 12.06
N GLY A 258 22.58 -18.27 11.00
CA GLY A 258 22.59 -19.60 10.37
C GLY A 258 21.27 -20.09 9.73
N ALA A 259 20.22 -19.27 9.73
CA ALA A 259 18.91 -19.64 9.21
C ALA A 259 18.87 -19.54 7.67
N SER A 260 18.24 -20.53 7.05
CA SER A 260 17.91 -20.52 5.63
C SER A 260 16.86 -19.45 5.31
N GLU A 261 16.82 -18.99 4.06
CA GLU A 261 15.77 -18.08 3.56
C GLU A 261 14.35 -18.57 3.90
N VAL A 262 14.12 -19.88 3.81
CA VAL A 262 12.83 -20.50 4.20
C VAL A 262 12.54 -20.27 5.68
N GLN A 263 13.49 -20.60 6.57
CA GLN A 263 13.29 -20.43 8.01
C GLN A 263 13.01 -18.97 8.41
N LEU A 264 13.70 -18.03 7.77
CA LEU A 264 13.51 -16.60 8.00
C LEU A 264 12.11 -16.15 7.62
N LYS A 265 11.73 -16.34 6.37
CA LYS A 265 10.44 -15.88 5.88
C LYS A 265 9.28 -16.63 6.57
N GLN A 266 9.46 -17.93 6.83
CA GLN A 266 8.49 -18.76 7.54
C GLN A 266 8.27 -18.35 9.00
N SER A 267 9.31 -17.86 9.68
CA SER A 267 9.17 -17.33 11.04
C SER A 267 8.25 -16.10 11.12
N PHE A 268 8.04 -15.40 10.00
CA PHE A 268 7.24 -14.19 9.93
C PHE A 268 5.84 -14.42 9.36
N TRP A 269 5.69 -15.05 8.18
CA TRP A 269 4.35 -15.26 7.59
C TRP A 269 3.44 -16.14 8.45
N ARG A 270 4.01 -17.07 9.24
CA ARG A 270 3.27 -17.90 10.20
C ARG A 270 2.72 -17.15 11.40
N GLN A 271 3.06 -15.86 11.56
CA GLN A 271 2.49 -15.05 12.63
C GLN A 271 1.10 -14.51 12.27
N TYR A 272 0.79 -14.36 10.98
CA TYR A 272 -0.46 -13.69 10.53
C TYR A 272 -1.02 -14.30 9.23
N TYR A 273 -0.22 -14.33 8.16
CA TYR A 273 -0.63 -14.72 6.81
C TYR A 273 -1.13 -16.18 6.76
N THR A 274 -0.58 -17.06 7.57
CA THR A 274 -0.97 -18.49 7.62
C THR A 274 -1.40 -18.93 9.02
N ASN A 275 -1.94 -18.00 9.82
CA ASN A 275 -2.26 -18.24 11.22
C ASN A 275 -3.75 -17.98 11.52
N ALA A 276 -4.52 -19.06 11.61
CA ALA A 276 -5.95 -18.97 11.91
C ALA A 276 -6.24 -18.33 13.27
N THR A 277 -5.42 -18.62 14.30
CA THR A 277 -5.56 -18.02 15.63
C THR A 277 -5.41 -16.50 15.58
N PHE A 278 -4.42 -16.00 14.84
CA PHE A 278 -4.27 -14.56 14.60
C PHE A 278 -5.49 -13.98 13.88
N MET A 279 -5.96 -14.63 12.82
CA MET A 279 -7.14 -14.17 12.07
C MET A 279 -8.40 -14.12 12.93
N ASP A 280 -8.57 -15.06 13.86
CA ASP A 280 -9.69 -15.10 14.80
C ASP A 280 -9.57 -14.05 15.92
N ALA A 281 -8.35 -13.79 16.40
CA ALA A 281 -8.06 -12.79 17.42
C ALA A 281 -8.15 -11.34 16.89
N TYR A 282 -7.81 -11.14 15.62
CA TYR A 282 -7.77 -9.82 14.97
C TYR A 282 -8.79 -9.72 13.81
N PRO A 283 -10.11 -9.90 14.06
CA PRO A 283 -11.11 -9.97 13.00
C PRO A 283 -11.27 -8.68 12.21
N LYS A 284 -10.77 -7.51 12.67
CA LYS A 284 -10.76 -6.30 11.84
C LYS A 284 -9.66 -6.31 10.78
N VAL A 285 -8.66 -7.20 10.86
CA VAL A 285 -7.67 -7.38 9.77
C VAL A 285 -8.36 -8.09 8.60
N LYS A 286 -8.58 -7.35 7.52
CA LYS A 286 -9.31 -7.81 6.33
C LYS A 286 -8.45 -7.91 5.08
N PHE A 287 -7.23 -7.42 5.14
CA PHE A 287 -6.33 -7.37 3.99
C PHE A 287 -4.88 -7.52 4.48
N MET A 288 -4.12 -8.43 3.88
CA MET A 288 -2.69 -8.63 4.15
C MET A 288 -1.87 -8.50 2.85
N CYS A 289 -0.85 -7.64 2.87
CA CYS A 289 -0.01 -7.30 1.72
C CYS A 289 1.40 -7.85 1.89
N GLN A 290 1.77 -8.90 1.15
CA GLN A 290 3.17 -9.31 1.06
C GLN A 290 3.93 -8.37 0.12
N PHE A 291 5.00 -7.77 0.62
CA PHE A 291 5.94 -6.98 -0.15
C PHE A 291 6.78 -7.91 -1.04
N GLU A 292 6.28 -8.22 -2.22
CA GLU A 292 6.86 -9.21 -3.14
C GLU A 292 7.93 -8.56 -4.04
N ILE A 293 8.96 -7.97 -3.43
CA ILE A 293 10.02 -7.25 -4.13
C ILE A 293 11.40 -7.65 -3.58
N GLN A 294 12.38 -7.76 -4.47
CA GLN A 294 13.79 -7.71 -4.09
C GLN A 294 14.31 -6.30 -4.38
N LYS A 295 14.87 -5.64 -3.35
CA LYS A 295 15.36 -4.26 -3.49
C LYS A 295 16.70 -4.08 -2.79
N GLU A 296 17.44 -3.09 -3.24
CA GLU A 296 18.57 -2.59 -2.49
C GLU A 296 18.06 -1.69 -1.35
N GLU A 297 18.51 -1.98 -0.14
CA GLU A 297 18.32 -1.13 1.03
C GLU A 297 19.60 -0.37 1.32
N ASN A 298 19.46 0.96 1.41
CA ASN A 298 20.55 1.84 1.82
C ASN A 298 20.69 1.75 3.33
N VAL A 299 21.50 0.80 3.80
CA VAL A 299 21.95 0.79 5.19
C VAL A 299 23.41 1.23 5.24
N PRO A 300 23.71 2.47 5.67
CA PRO A 300 25.08 2.94 5.77
C PRO A 300 25.97 1.95 6.57
N PRO A 301 27.20 1.64 6.11
CA PRO A 301 27.93 2.24 5.00
C PRO A 301 27.81 1.50 3.64
N VAL A 302 27.04 0.41 3.55
CA VAL A 302 26.98 -0.42 2.33
C VAL A 302 25.54 -0.72 1.95
N ALA A 303 25.14 -0.32 0.75
CA ALA A 303 23.87 -0.72 0.19
C ALA A 303 23.81 -2.24 0.02
N ARG A 304 22.70 -2.86 0.46
CA ARG A 304 22.57 -4.33 0.47
C ARG A 304 21.25 -4.75 -0.12
N MET A 305 21.29 -5.81 -0.92
CA MET A 305 20.09 -6.44 -1.41
C MET A 305 19.30 -7.09 -0.27
N ARG A 306 17.99 -6.87 -0.27
CA ARG A 306 16.99 -7.55 0.55
C ARG A 306 15.97 -8.18 -0.36
N ASP A 307 15.72 -9.47 -0.16
CA ASP A 307 14.72 -10.22 -0.89
C ASP A 307 13.53 -10.54 0.01
N PHE A 308 12.40 -9.88 -0.24
CA PHE A 308 11.15 -10.10 0.48
C PHE A 308 10.22 -11.09 -0.25
N ARG A 309 10.58 -11.54 -1.46
CA ARG A 309 9.68 -12.33 -2.31
C ARG A 309 9.43 -13.73 -1.74
N LEU A 310 8.18 -14.15 -1.63
CA LEU A 310 7.81 -15.50 -1.22
C LEU A 310 7.73 -16.46 -2.42
N THR A 311 7.46 -15.94 -3.61
CA THR A 311 7.13 -16.76 -4.78
C THR A 311 8.28 -17.00 -5.74
N TYR A 312 9.41 -16.31 -5.58
CA TYR A 312 10.54 -16.40 -6.51
C TYR A 312 11.39 -17.67 -6.31
N SER A 313 11.72 -17.99 -5.05
CA SER A 313 12.56 -19.14 -4.69
C SER A 313 11.68 -20.39 -4.49
N GLN A 314 11.94 -21.47 -5.24
CA GLN A 314 11.10 -22.68 -5.18
C GLN A 314 10.98 -23.29 -3.77
N PRO A 315 12.05 -23.39 -2.96
CA PRO A 315 11.92 -23.85 -1.56
C PRO A 315 11.02 -22.96 -0.71
N VAL A 316 11.10 -21.64 -0.89
CA VAL A 316 10.27 -20.66 -0.15
C VAL A 316 8.82 -20.77 -0.60
N LEU A 317 8.57 -20.78 -1.91
CA LEU A 317 7.23 -20.93 -2.49
C LEU A 317 6.55 -22.21 -2.01
N ASN A 318 7.25 -23.35 -2.04
CA ASN A 318 6.70 -24.63 -1.58
C ASN A 318 6.32 -24.58 -0.09
N ALA A 319 7.18 -24.00 0.75
CA ALA A 319 6.91 -23.86 2.18
C ALA A 319 5.74 -22.90 2.46
N PHE A 320 5.68 -21.78 1.74
CA PHE A 320 4.60 -20.82 1.85
C PHE A 320 3.25 -21.42 1.41
N LEU A 321 3.19 -22.10 0.26
CA LEU A 321 1.97 -22.76 -0.21
C LEU A 321 1.51 -23.88 0.73
N ALA A 322 2.43 -24.64 1.31
CA ALA A 322 2.11 -25.68 2.29
C ALA A 322 1.44 -25.10 3.56
N ASP A 323 1.92 -23.95 4.05
CA ASP A 323 1.30 -23.27 5.20
C ASP A 323 0.00 -22.54 4.81
N LEU A 324 -0.05 -21.93 3.63
CA LEU A 324 -1.23 -21.23 3.13
C LEU A 324 -2.41 -22.18 2.90
N GLU A 325 -2.16 -23.41 2.44
CA GLU A 325 -3.18 -24.45 2.25
C GLU A 325 -4.01 -24.69 3.52
N LEU A 326 -3.41 -24.53 4.71
CA LEU A 326 -4.09 -24.71 6.00
C LEU A 326 -5.15 -23.64 6.29
N VAL A 327 -5.08 -22.50 5.62
CA VAL A 327 -5.96 -21.35 5.86
C VAL A 327 -6.57 -20.77 4.56
N LYS A 328 -6.33 -21.37 3.40
CA LYS A 328 -6.72 -20.78 2.11
C LYS A 328 -8.21 -20.50 1.98
N ASP A 329 -9.06 -21.28 2.66
CA ASP A 329 -10.52 -21.12 2.65
C ASP A 329 -10.98 -19.90 3.47
N ARG A 330 -10.08 -19.28 4.24
CA ARG A 330 -10.32 -18.02 4.95
C ARG A 330 -10.16 -16.80 4.03
N TYR A 331 -9.55 -17.00 2.85
CA TYR A 331 -9.26 -15.96 1.90
C TYR A 331 -10.30 -15.88 0.78
N ILE A 332 -10.56 -14.66 0.32
CA ILE A 332 -11.32 -14.34 -0.89
C ILE A 332 -10.32 -14.34 -2.04
N TRP A 333 -10.50 -15.26 -2.98
CA TRP A 333 -9.69 -15.37 -4.19
C TRP A 333 -10.36 -14.65 -5.36
N ALA A 334 -9.57 -14.17 -6.32
CA ALA A 334 -10.15 -13.67 -7.56
C ALA A 334 -10.80 -14.82 -8.34
N THR A 335 -11.87 -14.51 -9.05
CA THR A 335 -12.52 -15.43 -9.98
C THR A 335 -12.09 -15.13 -11.40
N ALA A 336 -12.10 -16.16 -12.26
CA ALA A 336 -11.87 -15.98 -13.69
C ALA A 336 -12.95 -15.07 -14.31
N GLY A 337 -12.55 -14.25 -15.28
CA GLY A 337 -13.42 -13.29 -15.96
C GLY A 337 -12.94 -11.85 -15.78
N SER A 338 -13.50 -10.94 -16.59
CA SER A 338 -13.25 -9.51 -16.47
C SER A 338 -14.17 -8.87 -15.44
N HIS A 339 -13.77 -7.72 -14.90
CA HIS A 339 -14.64 -6.86 -14.12
C HIS A 339 -15.93 -6.56 -14.91
N ALA A 340 -17.09 -6.74 -14.26
CA ALA A 340 -18.36 -6.34 -14.85
C ALA A 340 -18.50 -4.82 -14.71
N PRO A 341 -18.90 -4.08 -15.77
CA PRO A 341 -19.24 -2.67 -15.63
C PRO A 341 -20.27 -2.51 -14.52
N VAL A 342 -20.16 -1.44 -13.72
CA VAL A 342 -21.19 -1.10 -12.73
C VAL A 342 -22.43 -0.62 -13.48
N GLY A 343 -23.25 -1.57 -13.95
CA GLY A 343 -24.62 -1.29 -14.35
C GLY A 343 -25.36 -0.87 -13.08
N GLY A 344 -25.94 0.32 -13.07
CA GLY A 344 -26.61 0.94 -11.91
C GLY A 344 -27.53 -0.03 -11.16
N GLY A 345 -26.96 -0.75 -10.21
CA GLY A 345 -27.62 -1.70 -9.35
C GLY A 345 -28.00 -0.97 -8.08
N SER A 346 -29.19 -0.40 -8.06
CA SER A 346 -29.87 -0.04 -6.82
C SER A 346 -29.82 -1.21 -5.84
N SER A 347 -29.47 -0.93 -4.58
CA SER A 347 -29.71 -1.84 -3.45
C SER A 347 -31.11 -2.45 -3.54
N PRO A 348 -31.34 -3.70 -3.10
CA PRO A 348 -32.67 -4.28 -3.07
C PRO A 348 -33.54 -3.52 -2.06
N ARG A 349 -34.26 -2.50 -2.54
CA ARG A 349 -35.41 -1.91 -1.85
C ARG A 349 -36.66 -2.64 -2.31
N GLN A 350 -37.50 -2.94 -1.32
CA GLN A 350 -38.73 -3.71 -1.38
C GLN A 350 -39.69 -3.29 -2.50
N ASN A 351 -40.37 -4.31 -3.04
CA ASN A 351 -41.48 -4.23 -3.99
C ASN A 351 -42.45 -3.07 -3.74
N GLY A 352 -42.70 -2.29 -4.78
CA GLY A 352 -43.80 -1.33 -4.91
C GLY A 352 -44.10 -1.08 -6.38
N THR A 353 -45.36 -1.21 -6.76
CA THR A 353 -45.93 -1.43 -8.09
C THR A 353 -45.98 -0.23 -9.04
N ASN A 354 -46.00 -0.56 -10.34
CA ASN A 354 -46.66 0.05 -11.51
C ASN A 354 -46.18 1.40 -12.08
N GLY A 355 -45.97 1.40 -13.41
CA GLY A 355 -46.02 2.61 -14.25
C GLY A 355 -45.25 2.49 -15.57
N GLU A 356 -45.91 2.03 -16.64
CA GLU A 356 -45.44 2.09 -18.03
C GLU A 356 -45.20 3.54 -18.52
N ASN A 357 -44.16 3.81 -19.31
CA ASN A 357 -44.30 4.39 -20.66
C ASN A 357 -42.99 4.45 -21.49
N LYS A 358 -43.19 4.63 -22.79
CA LYS A 358 -42.39 4.28 -23.98
C LYS A 358 -41.31 5.30 -24.43
N SER A 359 -40.22 4.77 -25.02
CA SER A 359 -39.60 5.06 -26.34
C SER A 359 -39.41 6.51 -26.87
N ARG A 360 -38.16 6.88 -27.23
CA ARG A 360 -37.68 7.29 -28.61
C ARG A 360 -36.29 7.99 -28.57
N THR A 361 -35.25 7.40 -29.19
CA THR A 361 -34.55 7.73 -30.48
C THR A 361 -33.53 8.90 -30.47
N ASP A 362 -32.27 8.51 -30.69
CA ASP A 362 -31.05 9.13 -31.28
C ASP A 362 -31.22 10.12 -32.47
N PRO A 363 -30.16 10.72 -33.11
CA PRO A 363 -28.72 10.90 -32.76
C PRO A 363 -28.03 12.24 -33.20
N ALA A 364 -26.70 12.32 -32.97
CA ALA A 364 -25.62 12.90 -33.81
C ALA A 364 -25.15 14.37 -33.66
N GLN A 365 -23.83 14.59 -33.43
CA GLN A 365 -22.84 15.06 -34.43
C GLN A 365 -21.53 15.61 -33.77
N ASN A 366 -20.39 15.17 -34.33
CA ASN A 366 -19.05 15.79 -34.29
C ASN A 366 -18.90 16.61 -35.61
N PRO A 367 -17.97 17.58 -35.81
CA PRO A 367 -16.53 17.25 -35.98
C PRO A 367 -15.45 18.37 -35.76
N SER A 368 -14.19 17.92 -35.76
CA SER A 368 -12.99 18.40 -36.51
C SER A 368 -12.04 19.53 -36.04
N GLY A 369 -10.73 19.20 -36.14
CA GLY A 369 -9.58 20.03 -36.61
C GLY A 369 -8.62 20.58 -35.53
N ASP A 370 -7.30 20.77 -35.70
CA ASP A 370 -6.16 20.23 -36.48
C ASP A 370 -4.95 21.20 -36.24
N GLY A 371 -3.68 20.73 -36.28
CA GLY A 371 -2.46 21.55 -36.53
C GLY A 371 -1.55 21.90 -35.32
N GLN A 372 -0.34 21.29 -35.16
CA GLN A 372 1.01 21.72 -35.65
C GLN A 372 1.57 23.01 -34.97
N THR A 373 2.82 23.23 -34.53
CA THR A 373 4.18 22.64 -34.63
C THR A 373 5.14 23.40 -33.67
N ALA A 374 6.30 22.81 -33.32
CA ALA A 374 7.43 23.40 -32.54
C ALA A 374 8.34 24.35 -33.39
N PRO A 375 9.41 25.01 -32.85
CA PRO A 375 10.71 24.34 -32.61
C PRO A 375 11.61 24.89 -31.44
N GLU A 376 12.80 24.29 -31.36
CA GLU A 376 13.89 24.17 -30.36
C GLU A 376 14.60 25.43 -29.79
N THR A 377 15.34 25.24 -28.67
CA THR A 377 16.80 25.54 -28.57
C THR A 377 17.49 24.81 -27.40
N LYS A 378 18.76 24.43 -27.60
CA LYS A 378 19.67 23.67 -26.71
C LYS A 378 20.55 24.58 -25.83
N ASN A 379 20.98 24.09 -24.65
CA ASN A 379 22.41 24.04 -24.23
C ASN A 379 22.58 23.30 -22.88
N GLY A 380 23.62 22.46 -22.79
CA GLY A 380 23.82 21.45 -21.75
C GLY A 380 24.69 21.86 -20.55
N VAL A 381 24.94 20.89 -19.65
CA VAL A 381 26.23 20.47 -19.05
C VAL A 381 25.93 19.22 -18.19
N GLY A 382 26.67 18.14 -18.42
CA GLY A 382 26.48 16.86 -17.73
C GLY A 382 26.97 16.83 -16.28
N LYS A 383 26.32 15.99 -15.47
CA LYS A 383 26.89 15.34 -14.28
C LYS A 383 26.42 13.89 -14.22
N ASN A 384 27.37 13.01 -13.95
CA ASN A 384 27.30 11.56 -14.02
C ASN A 384 26.11 10.99 -13.23
N VAL A 385 25.22 10.28 -13.93
CA VAL A 385 24.16 9.47 -13.34
C VAL A 385 24.64 8.03 -13.32
N VAL A 386 24.85 7.48 -12.12
CA VAL A 386 24.97 6.04 -11.92
C VAL A 386 23.55 5.52 -11.73
N SER A 387 23.05 4.78 -12.71
CA SER A 387 21.69 4.24 -12.79
C SER A 387 21.70 2.73 -12.55
N TRP A 388 20.88 2.16 -11.65
CA TRP A 388 20.39 0.74 -11.71
C TRP A 388 19.12 0.49 -10.81
N LEU A 389 18.03 -0.07 -11.42
CA LEU A 389 17.15 -1.26 -11.09
C LEU A 389 16.44 -1.49 -9.71
N VAL A 390 15.18 -2.00 -9.51
CA VAL A 390 13.98 -2.49 -10.27
C VAL A 390 12.65 -2.33 -9.46
N GLY A 391 11.47 -2.21 -10.11
CA GLY A 391 10.12 -2.25 -9.48
C GLY A 391 9.39 -3.59 -9.50
N GLY A 392 8.50 -3.80 -8.53
CA GLY A 392 7.76 -5.06 -8.36
C GLY A 392 6.30 -4.89 -7.94
N VAL A 393 5.58 -6.01 -7.93
CA VAL A 393 4.13 -6.15 -7.72
C VAL A 393 3.91 -7.08 -6.53
N GLY A 394 3.19 -6.61 -5.50
CA GLY A 394 2.89 -7.38 -4.28
C GLY A 394 1.96 -8.60 -4.50
N LEU A 395 1.98 -9.54 -3.55
CA LEU A 395 1.06 -10.67 -3.45
C LEU A 395 -0.02 -10.36 -2.39
N PHE A 396 -1.27 -10.72 -2.63
CA PHE A 396 -2.39 -10.29 -1.78
C PHE A 396 -3.34 -11.41 -1.44
N ALA A 397 -3.98 -11.30 -0.27
CA ALA A 397 -5.12 -12.14 0.06
C ALA A 397 -6.08 -11.35 1.00
N ALA A 398 -7.37 -11.29 0.66
CA ALA A 398 -8.40 -10.61 1.45
C ALA A 398 -9.10 -11.64 2.36
N VAL A 399 -9.33 -11.34 3.64
CA VAL A 399 -9.93 -12.28 4.61
C VAL A 399 -11.42 -12.00 4.77
N VAL A 400 -12.24 -13.06 4.72
CA VAL A 400 -13.70 -12.96 4.87
C VAL A 400 -14.07 -12.41 6.25
N GLY A 401 -14.87 -11.34 6.26
CA GLY A 401 -15.61 -10.87 7.43
C GLY A 401 -17.02 -10.52 7.03
N LEU A 402 -17.99 -11.25 7.59
CA LEU A 402 -19.41 -11.03 7.38
C LEU A 402 -19.81 -9.60 7.78
N GLY A 403 -20.48 -8.89 6.85
CA GLY A 403 -21.20 -7.64 7.09
C GLY A 403 -20.51 -6.39 6.57
N LEU A 404 -20.97 -5.93 5.40
CA LEU A 404 -20.86 -4.53 4.96
C LEU A 404 -21.62 -3.61 5.92
#